data_AF-K0J7V3-F1
#
_entry.id   AF-K0J7V3-F1
#
_cell.length_a   1.000
_cell.length_b   1.000
_cell.length_c   1.000
_cell.angle_alpha   90.00
_cell.angle_beta   90.00
_cell.angle_gamma   90.00
#
_symmetry.space_group_name_H-M   'P 1'
#
loop_
_entity.id
_entity.type
_entity.pdbx_description
1 polymer ?
#
loop_
_entity_poly.entity_id
_entity_poly.type
_entity_poly.pdbx_seq_one_letter_code
_entity_poly.pdbx_strand_id
1 'polypeptide(L)'
;MGEKKNFEIANNEYNEKFYQMKTDETLKNIEDYSIYLVSYVELLSKTMEDKNYLTENTLLNYRGIALTFSSPIEKLINSNHKLENKFTQDEIAAKRGVLIQYWTNLGSLLESSLQMFLAVYHEDYLNSFWGSWNNNSIKQVEEAIKLFNDDLKKIVKNNQNLKIEGLTGKNRKSLIKSIKDFIKKKKEIPSINKIMLSELIDFYVANKVIFKHFNQAELEVIRNYRNNVHLFGDKMIGSYDEINKFSKEVLSLLISMINQLPPLPEEIIIKESFCMEQDRLMKQIQDWKDK
;
A
#
# COMPACT_ATOMS: atom_id res chain seq x y z
N MET A 1 26.18 -9.83 32.21
CA MET A 1 24.91 -9.56 32.91
C MET A 1 24.39 -8.27 32.34
N GLY A 2 23.70 -8.37 31.19
CA GLY A 2 23.29 -7.24 30.37
C GLY A 2 21.85 -6.89 30.64
N GLU A 3 21.62 -5.70 31.18
CA GLU A 3 20.28 -5.13 31.32
C GLU A 3 19.71 -4.84 29.93
N LYS A 4 18.59 -5.50 29.64
CA LYS A 4 17.71 -5.18 28.52
C LYS A 4 17.30 -3.72 28.64
N LYS A 5 17.72 -2.88 27.71
CA LYS A 5 17.10 -1.57 27.51
C LYS A 5 15.66 -1.78 27.07
N ASN A 6 14.73 -1.39 27.93
CA ASN A 6 13.32 -1.23 27.61
C ASN A 6 13.17 -0.35 26.36
N PHE A 7 12.64 -0.92 25.28
CA PHE A 7 12.00 -0.16 24.22
C PHE A 7 10.57 0.16 24.69
N GLU A 8 10.44 1.12 25.61
CA GLU A 8 9.16 1.74 25.92
C GLU A 8 9.12 3.13 25.30
N ILE A 9 8.53 3.22 24.11
CA ILE A 9 7.74 4.37 23.69
C ILE A 9 6.52 3.79 22.95
N ALA A 10 5.60 3.19 23.69
CA ALA A 10 4.27 2.89 23.19
C ALA A 10 3.45 4.18 23.28
N ASN A 11 3.55 5.04 22.27
CA ASN A 11 2.56 6.09 22.01
C ASN A 11 1.28 5.42 21.49
N ASN A 12 0.60 4.69 22.36
CA ASN A 12 -0.63 3.98 22.00
C ASN A 12 -1.76 5.01 21.91
N GLU A 13 -2.14 5.36 20.68
CA GLU A 13 -3.27 6.24 20.37
C GLU A 13 -4.59 5.66 20.88
N TYR A 14 -4.67 4.32 20.95
CA TYR A 14 -5.85 3.57 21.34
C TYR A 14 -5.63 2.79 22.65
N ASN A 15 -6.72 2.37 23.28
CA ASN A 15 -6.76 1.61 24.52
C ASN A 15 -6.62 0.10 24.29
N GLU A 16 -6.66 -0.67 25.38
CA GLU A 16 -6.53 -2.13 25.32
C GLU A 16 -7.62 -2.82 24.49
N LYS A 17 -8.84 -2.27 24.45
CA LYS A 17 -9.94 -2.87 23.67
C LYS A 17 -9.56 -2.96 22.19
N PHE A 18 -8.91 -1.93 21.66
CA PHE A 18 -8.41 -1.93 20.28
C PHE A 18 -7.33 -2.99 20.06
N TYR A 19 -6.31 -3.01 20.90
CA TYR A 19 -5.17 -3.93 20.72
C TYR A 19 -5.53 -5.39 21.00
N GLN A 20 -6.56 -5.65 21.81
CA GLN A 20 -7.05 -6.99 22.13
C GLN A 20 -8.14 -7.51 21.17
N MET A 21 -8.55 -6.74 20.15
CA MET A 21 -9.53 -7.21 19.17
C MET A 21 -9.10 -8.55 18.54
N LYS A 22 -10.07 -9.45 18.42
CA LYS A 22 -9.87 -10.73 17.72
C LYS A 22 -9.74 -10.48 16.21
N THR A 23 -9.22 -11.46 15.49
CA THR A 23 -9.03 -11.35 14.04
C THR A 23 -10.33 -11.03 13.33
N ASP A 24 -11.41 -11.75 13.60
CA ASP A 24 -12.69 -11.55 12.88
C ASP A 24 -13.29 -10.17 13.14
N GLU A 25 -13.20 -9.69 14.38
CA GLU A 25 -13.59 -8.33 14.76
C GLU A 25 -12.73 -7.28 14.04
N THR A 26 -11.41 -7.49 13.99
CA THR A 26 -10.48 -6.59 13.29
C THR A 26 -10.78 -6.53 11.80
N LEU A 27 -10.99 -7.69 11.15
CA LEU A 27 -11.29 -7.77 9.72
C LEU A 27 -12.66 -7.15 9.40
N LYS A 28 -13.65 -7.33 10.28
CA LYS A 28 -14.95 -6.66 10.16
C LYS A 28 -14.82 -5.14 10.26
N ASN A 29 -14.03 -4.66 11.21
CA ASN A 29 -13.75 -3.22 11.31
C ASN A 29 -12.98 -2.72 10.07
N ILE A 30 -12.00 -3.46 9.54
CA ILE A 30 -11.35 -3.08 8.27
C ILE A 30 -12.37 -2.87 7.16
N GLU A 31 -13.30 -3.81 6.98
CA GLU A 31 -14.36 -3.68 5.99
C GLU A 31 -15.18 -2.42 6.24
N ASP A 32 -15.73 -2.26 7.46
CA ASP A 32 -16.64 -1.15 7.79
C ASP A 32 -16.00 0.21 7.55
N TYR A 33 -14.77 0.43 8.05
CA TYR A 33 -14.05 1.69 7.87
C TYR A 33 -13.62 1.90 6.41
N SER A 34 -13.27 0.85 5.67
CA SER A 34 -12.95 0.97 4.24
C SER A 34 -14.20 1.35 3.44
N ILE A 35 -15.34 0.72 3.71
CA ILE A 35 -16.63 1.02 3.07
C ILE A 35 -17.08 2.44 3.40
N TYR A 36 -16.89 2.89 4.64
CA TYR A 36 -17.16 4.26 5.02
C TYR A 36 -16.24 5.24 4.28
N LEU A 37 -14.92 5.00 4.29
CA LEU A 37 -13.92 5.82 3.61
C LEU A 37 -14.27 6.03 2.13
N VAL A 38 -14.50 4.95 1.37
CA VAL A 38 -14.82 5.07 -0.06
C VAL A 38 -16.19 5.72 -0.30
N SER A 39 -17.16 5.53 0.59
CA SER A 39 -18.45 6.23 0.52
C SER A 39 -18.30 7.72 0.75
N TYR A 40 -17.45 8.13 1.70
CA TYR A 40 -17.12 9.52 1.95
C TYR A 40 -16.42 10.14 0.73
N VAL A 41 -15.41 9.46 0.18
CA VAL A 41 -14.68 9.92 -1.01
C VAL A 41 -15.58 10.00 -2.23
N GLU A 42 -16.53 9.07 -2.39
CA GLU A 42 -17.53 9.11 -3.46
C GLU A 42 -18.48 10.31 -3.33
N LEU A 43 -18.81 10.73 -2.10
CA LEU A 43 -19.56 11.96 -1.88
C LEU A 43 -18.69 13.18 -2.24
N LEU A 44 -17.48 13.29 -1.69
CA LEU A 44 -16.53 14.37 -2.02
C LEU A 44 -16.32 14.52 -3.52
N SER A 45 -16.12 13.40 -4.24
CA SER A 45 -15.82 13.44 -5.67
C SER A 45 -16.96 14.03 -6.51
N LYS A 46 -18.18 14.17 -5.98
CA LYS A 46 -19.30 14.79 -6.72
C LYS A 46 -19.04 16.26 -7.03
N THR A 47 -18.37 16.97 -6.13
CA THR A 47 -18.13 18.42 -6.22
C THR A 47 -16.72 18.76 -6.68
N MET A 48 -15.80 17.79 -6.72
CA MET A 48 -14.44 18.00 -7.23
C MET A 48 -14.43 18.27 -8.73
N GLU A 49 -13.66 19.28 -9.16
CA GLU A 49 -13.46 19.61 -10.58
C GLU A 49 -12.63 18.53 -11.30
N ASP A 50 -11.58 18.02 -10.64
CA ASP A 50 -10.75 16.93 -11.15
C ASP A 50 -11.09 15.60 -10.46
N LYS A 51 -11.62 14.65 -11.24
CA LYS A 51 -11.97 13.29 -10.80
C LYS A 51 -11.10 12.22 -11.44
N ASN A 52 -9.95 12.58 -12.04
CA ASN A 52 -9.17 11.73 -12.95
C ASN A 52 -8.80 10.35 -12.37
N TYR A 53 -8.79 10.18 -11.05
CA TYR A 53 -8.52 8.91 -10.37
C TYR A 53 -9.68 8.39 -9.50
N LEU A 54 -10.73 9.17 -9.31
CA LEU A 54 -11.91 8.85 -8.49
C LEU A 54 -13.11 8.49 -9.39
N THR A 55 -12.87 7.58 -10.32
CA THR A 55 -13.91 7.05 -11.23
C THR A 55 -14.82 6.04 -10.53
N GLU A 56 -16.01 5.80 -11.08
CA GLU A 56 -16.92 4.77 -10.58
C GLU A 56 -16.22 3.39 -10.48
N ASN A 57 -15.46 3.00 -11.52
CA ASN A 57 -14.75 1.73 -11.54
C ASN A 57 -13.67 1.62 -10.47
N THR A 58 -12.90 2.69 -10.22
CA THR A 58 -11.85 2.68 -9.19
C THR A 58 -12.46 2.58 -7.78
N LEU A 59 -13.58 3.27 -7.54
CA LEU A 59 -14.31 3.18 -6.27
C LEU A 59 -14.97 1.82 -6.08
N LEU A 60 -15.55 1.24 -7.14
CA LEU A 60 -16.10 -0.12 -7.11
C LEU A 60 -15.03 -1.19 -6.87
N ASN A 61 -13.86 -1.07 -7.50
CA ASN A 61 -12.73 -1.96 -7.26
C ASN A 61 -12.27 -1.90 -5.79
N TYR A 62 -12.16 -0.69 -5.23
CA TYR A 62 -11.84 -0.49 -3.82
C TYR A 62 -12.89 -1.16 -2.91
N ARG A 63 -14.18 -0.90 -3.14
CA ARG A 63 -15.29 -1.56 -2.41
C ARG A 63 -15.20 -3.08 -2.50
N GLY A 64 -14.92 -3.61 -3.70
CA GLY A 64 -14.76 -5.05 -3.92
C GLY A 64 -13.66 -5.65 -3.06
N ILE A 65 -12.51 -5.00 -2.95
CA ILE A 65 -11.41 -5.43 -2.06
C ILE A 65 -11.87 -5.38 -0.59
N ALA A 66 -12.51 -4.30 -0.15
CA ALA A 66 -12.98 -4.15 1.23
C ALA A 66 -13.98 -5.26 1.63
N LEU A 67 -14.93 -5.59 0.76
CA LEU A 67 -15.94 -6.64 1.02
C LEU A 67 -15.34 -8.05 1.10
N THR A 68 -14.08 -8.26 0.68
CA THR A 68 -13.44 -9.58 0.84
C THR A 68 -13.13 -9.91 2.30
N PHE A 69 -13.08 -8.91 3.18
CA PHE A 69 -12.76 -9.09 4.60
C PHE A 69 -13.95 -9.59 5.44
N SER A 70 -15.20 -9.44 4.96
CA SER A 70 -16.40 -10.09 5.53
C SER A 70 -16.74 -11.44 4.92
N SER A 71 -16.09 -11.79 3.80
CA SER A 71 -16.35 -13.06 3.14
C SER A 71 -15.93 -14.23 4.03
N PRO A 72 -16.72 -15.32 4.10
CA PRO A 72 -16.52 -16.41 5.03
C PRO A 72 -15.38 -17.33 4.59
N ILE A 73 -14.17 -16.81 4.51
CA ILE A 73 -12.97 -17.64 4.47
C ILE A 73 -12.82 -18.40 5.80
N GLU A 74 -13.38 -17.85 6.89
CA GLU A 74 -13.63 -18.57 8.15
C GLU A 74 -14.41 -19.88 7.97
N LYS A 75 -15.36 -19.97 7.02
CA LYS A 75 -16.11 -21.23 6.81
C LYS A 75 -15.20 -22.33 6.30
N LEU A 76 -14.14 -22.02 5.55
CA LEU A 76 -13.12 -22.98 5.09
C LEU A 76 -12.17 -23.41 6.21
N ILE A 77 -11.92 -22.55 7.20
CA ILE A 77 -11.08 -22.88 8.38
C ILE A 77 -11.89 -23.66 9.44
N ASN A 78 -13.16 -23.32 9.62
CA ASN A 78 -14.02 -23.82 10.69
C ASN A 78 -14.93 -25.00 10.27
N SER A 79 -15.03 -25.33 8.98
CA SER A 79 -15.65 -26.58 8.56
C SER A 79 -14.64 -27.73 8.65
N ASN A 80 -14.73 -28.52 9.73
CA ASN A 80 -14.03 -29.78 10.02
C ASN A 80 -12.55 -29.61 10.49
N HIS A 81 -12.05 -30.10 11.63
CA HIS A 81 -12.48 -31.14 12.58
C HIS A 81 -11.98 -30.90 14.02
N LYS A 82 -12.76 -31.37 15.00
CA LYS A 82 -12.34 -31.67 16.37
C LYS A 82 -11.32 -32.82 16.40
N LEU A 83 -10.38 -32.70 17.34
CA LEU A 83 -9.56 -33.76 17.99
C LEU A 83 -8.39 -34.36 17.20
N GLU A 84 -7.20 -34.19 17.79
CA GLU A 84 -6.02 -35.06 17.71
C GLU A 84 -5.84 -35.86 16.40
N ASN A 85 -5.18 -35.27 15.39
CA ASN A 85 -4.24 -35.93 14.48
C ASN A 85 -3.68 -34.91 13.47
N LYS A 86 -2.48 -35.17 12.93
CA LYS A 86 -1.78 -34.30 11.96
C LYS A 86 -2.73 -33.86 10.84
N PHE A 87 -2.78 -32.55 10.55
CA PHE A 87 -3.47 -32.02 9.37
C PHE A 87 -3.02 -32.77 8.11
N THR A 88 -3.96 -33.07 7.22
CA THR A 88 -3.64 -33.56 5.88
C THR A 88 -2.84 -32.50 5.10
N GLN A 89 -2.05 -32.92 4.11
CA GLN A 89 -1.31 -31.98 3.26
C GLN A 89 -2.26 -30.99 2.56
N ASP A 90 -3.47 -31.44 2.21
CA ASP A 90 -4.49 -30.61 1.59
C ASP A 90 -5.05 -29.56 2.57
N GLU A 91 -5.26 -29.91 3.84
CA GLU A 91 -5.68 -28.95 4.88
C GLU A 91 -4.60 -27.89 5.17
N ILE A 92 -3.33 -28.30 5.21
CA ILE A 92 -2.20 -27.38 5.36
C ILE A 92 -2.14 -26.44 4.15
N ALA A 93 -2.28 -26.97 2.94
CA ALA A 93 -2.30 -26.19 1.71
C ALA A 93 -3.48 -25.21 1.67
N ALA A 94 -4.67 -25.64 2.08
CA ALA A 94 -5.87 -24.79 2.16
C ALA A 94 -5.67 -23.64 3.16
N LYS A 95 -5.19 -23.92 4.37
CA LYS A 95 -4.86 -22.88 5.37
C LYS A 95 -3.77 -21.91 4.88
N ARG A 96 -2.79 -22.41 4.12
CA ARG A 96 -1.77 -21.57 3.49
C ARG A 96 -2.37 -20.68 2.40
N GLY A 97 -3.27 -21.22 1.58
CA GLY A 97 -4.00 -20.48 0.54
C GLY A 97 -4.85 -19.34 1.12
N VAL A 98 -5.51 -19.59 2.25
CA VAL A 98 -6.25 -18.56 2.99
C VAL A 98 -5.32 -17.43 3.46
N LEU A 99 -4.20 -17.78 4.09
CA LEU A 99 -3.22 -16.80 4.56
C LEU A 99 -2.65 -15.95 3.41
N ILE A 100 -2.37 -16.58 2.26
CA ILE A 100 -1.99 -15.90 1.02
C ILE A 100 -3.06 -14.88 0.59
N GLN A 101 -4.33 -15.29 0.62
CA GLN A 101 -5.44 -14.42 0.25
C GLN A 101 -5.52 -13.19 1.17
N TYR A 102 -5.38 -13.39 2.49
CA TYR A 102 -5.37 -12.28 3.44
C TYR A 102 -4.23 -11.30 3.19
N TRP A 103 -2.99 -11.78 2.99
CA TRP A 103 -1.86 -10.89 2.68
C TRP A 103 -2.04 -10.15 1.34
N THR A 104 -2.59 -10.84 0.34
CA THR A 104 -2.89 -10.24 -0.96
C THR A 104 -3.93 -9.13 -0.83
N ASN A 105 -5.01 -9.39 -0.11
CA ASN A 105 -6.10 -8.44 0.10
C ASN A 105 -5.66 -7.26 0.97
N LEU A 106 -4.95 -7.51 2.06
CA LEU A 106 -4.45 -6.46 2.96
C LEU A 106 -3.47 -5.54 2.25
N GLY A 107 -2.53 -6.09 1.47
CA GLY A 107 -1.61 -5.30 0.67
C GLY A 107 -2.31 -4.49 -0.43
N SER A 108 -3.33 -5.07 -1.08
CA SER A 108 -4.10 -4.40 -2.12
C SER A 108 -5.00 -3.29 -1.55
N LEU A 109 -5.59 -3.52 -0.38
CA LEU A 109 -6.38 -2.51 0.35
C LEU A 109 -5.50 -1.35 0.81
N LEU A 110 -4.32 -1.64 1.35
CA LEU A 110 -3.36 -0.61 1.75
C LEU A 110 -2.92 0.25 0.55
N GLU A 111 -2.52 -0.39 -0.55
CA GLU A 111 -2.13 0.30 -1.79
C GLU A 111 -3.25 1.20 -2.33
N SER A 112 -4.46 0.65 -2.45
CA SER A 112 -5.60 1.39 -2.99
C SER A 112 -6.10 2.49 -2.05
N SER A 113 -6.00 2.32 -0.73
CA SER A 113 -6.33 3.36 0.26
C SER A 113 -5.37 4.54 0.16
N LEU A 114 -4.07 4.26 0.04
CA LEU A 114 -3.03 5.29 -0.15
C LEU A 114 -3.18 6.03 -1.49
N GLN A 115 -3.53 5.32 -2.57
CA GLN A 115 -3.81 5.94 -3.87
C GLN A 115 -5.07 6.81 -3.84
N MET A 116 -6.16 6.31 -3.23
CA MET A 116 -7.42 7.04 -3.13
C MET A 116 -7.26 8.31 -2.28
N PHE A 117 -6.56 8.21 -1.15
CA PHE A 117 -6.28 9.38 -0.32
C PHE A 117 -5.43 10.42 -1.08
N LEU A 118 -4.43 9.96 -1.85
CA LEU A 118 -3.62 10.85 -2.69
C LEU A 118 -4.44 11.52 -3.81
N ALA A 119 -5.45 10.83 -4.32
CA ALA A 119 -6.36 11.36 -5.34
C ALA A 119 -7.30 12.45 -4.78
N VAL A 120 -7.69 12.36 -3.50
CA VAL A 120 -8.41 13.47 -2.83
C VAL A 120 -7.51 14.70 -2.75
N TYR A 121 -6.22 14.49 -2.45
CA TYR A 121 -5.19 15.53 -2.35
C TYR A 121 -4.38 15.70 -3.64
N HIS A 122 -5.03 15.59 -4.80
CA HIS A 122 -4.34 15.54 -6.10
C HIS A 122 -3.52 16.81 -6.38
N GLU A 123 -4.04 17.99 -6.05
CA GLU A 123 -3.31 19.25 -6.25
C GLU A 123 -2.03 19.32 -5.40
N ASP A 124 -2.12 18.94 -4.12
CA ASP A 124 -0.96 18.88 -3.23
C ASP A 124 0.07 17.86 -3.72
N TYR A 125 -0.39 16.72 -4.25
CA TYR A 125 0.49 15.74 -4.87
C TYR A 125 1.23 16.30 -6.08
N LEU A 126 0.54 16.99 -7.00
CA LEU A 126 1.17 17.64 -8.14
C LEU A 126 2.17 18.72 -7.70
N ASN A 127 1.83 19.50 -6.69
CA ASN A 127 2.68 20.55 -6.14
C ASN A 127 3.90 20.02 -5.37
N SER A 128 3.88 18.75 -4.93
CA SER A 128 5.04 18.10 -4.31
C SER A 128 6.18 17.82 -5.29
N PHE A 129 5.89 17.79 -6.60
CA PHE A 129 6.81 17.34 -7.66
C PHE A 129 7.44 15.95 -7.40
N TRP A 130 6.82 15.14 -6.53
CA TRP A 130 7.41 13.89 -6.10
C TRP A 130 7.63 12.93 -7.26
N GLY A 131 8.76 12.22 -7.21
CA GLY A 131 9.12 11.25 -8.24
C GLY A 131 9.61 11.86 -9.56
N SER A 132 9.48 13.17 -9.75
CA SER A 132 9.96 13.91 -10.92
C SER A 132 11.25 14.68 -10.65
N TRP A 133 12.02 14.98 -11.69
CA TRP A 133 13.24 15.77 -11.62
C TRP A 133 13.07 17.09 -12.37
N ASN A 134 13.67 18.16 -11.84
CA ASN A 134 13.65 19.45 -12.53
C ASN A 134 14.42 19.40 -13.87
N ASN A 135 14.04 20.30 -14.78
CA ASN A 135 14.59 20.35 -16.14
C ASN A 135 16.12 20.48 -16.19
N ASN A 136 16.73 21.17 -15.23
CA ASN A 136 18.19 21.33 -15.18
C ASN A 136 18.88 20.01 -14.85
N SER A 137 18.35 19.27 -13.88
CA SER A 137 18.85 17.94 -13.50
C SER A 137 18.72 16.95 -14.66
N ILE A 138 17.59 16.98 -15.37
CA ILE A 138 17.37 16.18 -16.58
C ILE A 138 18.43 16.49 -17.65
N LYS A 139 18.67 17.77 -17.95
CA LYS A 139 19.69 18.18 -18.94
C LYS A 139 21.09 17.71 -18.56
N GLN A 140 21.50 17.92 -17.30
CA GLN A 140 22.82 17.51 -16.80
C GLN A 140 23.02 16.00 -16.95
N VAL A 141 22.01 15.19 -16.63
CA VAL A 141 22.09 13.74 -16.76
C VAL A 141 22.08 13.30 -18.23
N GLU A 142 21.28 13.94 -19.09
CA GLU A 142 21.27 13.67 -20.54
C GLU A 142 22.64 13.94 -21.19
N GLU A 143 23.32 15.02 -20.78
CA GLU A 143 24.69 15.33 -21.22
C GLU A 143 25.69 14.28 -20.72
N ALA A 144 25.63 13.90 -19.44
CA ALA A 144 26.51 12.87 -18.87
C ALA A 144 26.35 11.52 -19.58
N ILE A 145 25.12 11.13 -19.94
CA ILE A 145 24.86 9.87 -20.66
C ILE A 145 25.41 9.88 -22.06
N LYS A 146 25.44 11.04 -22.73
CA LYS A 146 26.06 11.16 -24.05
C LYS A 146 27.54 10.81 -23.98
N LEU A 147 28.26 11.39 -23.01
CA LEU A 147 29.67 11.10 -22.75
C LEU A 147 29.89 9.62 -22.41
N PHE A 148 29.10 9.09 -21.46
CA PHE A 148 29.16 7.69 -21.06
C PHE A 148 28.95 6.73 -22.24
N ASN A 149 27.95 6.98 -23.10
CA ASN A 149 27.70 6.16 -24.28
C ASN A 149 28.86 6.19 -25.28
N ASP A 150 29.54 7.32 -25.42
CA ASP A 150 30.71 7.43 -26.29
C ASP A 150 31.90 6.63 -25.75
N ASP A 151 32.09 6.58 -24.43
CA ASP A 151 33.09 5.71 -23.82
C ASP A 151 32.73 4.22 -23.97
N LEU A 152 31.44 3.85 -23.79
CA LEU A 152 31.00 2.48 -24.06
C LEU A 152 31.19 2.07 -25.53
N LYS A 153 31.05 3.00 -26.49
CA LYS A 153 31.34 2.73 -27.91
C LYS A 153 32.83 2.39 -28.10
N LYS A 154 33.74 3.09 -27.43
CA LYS A 154 35.19 2.80 -27.49
C LYS A 154 35.48 1.40 -26.93
N ILE A 155 34.88 1.04 -25.79
CA ILE A 155 35.03 -0.30 -25.19
C ILE A 155 34.53 -1.39 -26.15
N VAL A 156 33.34 -1.22 -26.73
CA VAL A 156 32.79 -2.18 -27.71
C VAL A 156 33.71 -2.35 -28.91
N LYS A 157 34.28 -1.25 -29.44
CA LYS A 157 35.22 -1.30 -30.56
C LYS A 157 36.52 -2.03 -30.19
N ASN A 158 37.05 -1.78 -28.99
CA ASN A 158 38.25 -2.45 -28.50
C ASN A 158 38.02 -3.95 -28.31
N ASN A 159 36.88 -4.34 -27.73
CA ASN A 159 36.53 -5.76 -27.57
C ASN A 159 36.41 -6.49 -28.91
N GLN A 160 35.82 -5.83 -29.92
CA GLN A 160 35.73 -6.36 -31.29
C GLN A 160 37.11 -6.53 -31.92
N ASN A 161 37.98 -5.53 -31.80
CA ASN A 161 39.32 -5.56 -32.38
C ASN A 161 40.22 -6.61 -31.73
N LEU A 162 40.17 -6.72 -30.40
CA LEU A 162 41.02 -7.63 -29.61
C LEU A 162 40.39 -9.01 -29.41
N LYS A 163 39.19 -9.25 -29.95
CA LYS A 163 38.39 -10.48 -29.77
C LYS A 163 38.21 -10.85 -28.29
N ILE A 164 38.02 -9.85 -27.44
CA ILE A 164 37.79 -10.02 -26.00
C ILE A 164 36.29 -10.25 -25.76
N GLU A 165 35.96 -11.27 -24.99
CA GLU A 165 34.60 -11.51 -24.52
C GLU A 165 34.18 -10.40 -23.54
N GLY A 166 33.00 -9.80 -23.74
CA GLY A 166 32.53 -8.72 -22.88
C GLY A 166 31.39 -7.90 -23.47
N LEU A 167 31.36 -6.61 -23.14
CA LEU A 167 30.30 -5.70 -23.58
C LEU A 167 30.18 -5.68 -25.12
N THR A 168 28.99 -5.99 -25.62
CA THR A 168 28.66 -5.98 -27.04
C THR A 168 27.84 -4.74 -27.43
N GLY A 169 27.77 -4.46 -28.73
CA GLY A 169 26.90 -3.40 -29.25
C GLY A 169 25.42 -3.60 -28.89
N LYS A 170 24.94 -4.85 -28.77
CA LYS A 170 23.57 -5.19 -28.34
C LYS A 170 23.35 -4.82 -26.88
N ASN A 171 24.24 -5.27 -25.98
CA ASN A 171 24.14 -5.01 -24.55
C ASN A 171 24.29 -3.52 -24.23
N ARG A 172 25.20 -2.82 -24.91
CA ARG A 172 25.33 -1.35 -24.82
C ARG A 172 24.02 -0.64 -25.20
N LYS A 173 23.43 -0.98 -26.36
CA LYS A 173 22.18 -0.37 -26.82
C LYS A 173 21.05 -0.62 -25.82
N SER A 174 20.97 -1.82 -25.26
CA SER A 174 20.00 -2.18 -24.21
C SER A 174 20.16 -1.32 -22.97
N LEU A 175 21.39 -1.20 -22.43
CA LEU A 175 21.68 -0.38 -21.25
C LEU A 175 21.31 1.10 -21.47
N ILE A 176 21.76 1.69 -22.58
CA ILE A 176 21.46 3.09 -22.89
C ILE A 176 19.95 3.31 -23.06
N LYS A 177 19.24 2.35 -23.64
CA LYS A 177 17.77 2.40 -23.71
C LYS A 177 17.15 2.42 -22.32
N SER A 178 17.53 1.49 -21.43
CA SER A 178 17.02 1.44 -20.06
C SER A 178 17.26 2.74 -19.29
N ILE A 179 18.45 3.35 -19.43
CA ILE A 179 18.76 4.63 -18.78
C ILE A 179 17.88 5.75 -19.36
N LYS A 180 17.73 5.85 -20.68
CA LYS A 180 16.86 6.86 -21.32
C LYS A 180 15.40 6.70 -20.92
N ASP A 181 14.91 5.47 -20.86
CA ASP A 181 13.54 5.16 -20.43
C ASP A 181 13.33 5.57 -18.97
N PHE A 182 14.33 5.34 -18.10
CA PHE A 182 14.30 5.82 -16.71
C PHE A 182 14.23 7.35 -16.63
N ILE A 183 15.08 8.08 -17.35
CA ILE A 183 15.03 9.55 -17.36
C ILE A 183 13.69 10.04 -17.86
N LYS A 184 13.15 9.43 -18.92
CA LYS A 184 11.83 9.80 -19.47
C LYS A 184 10.76 9.70 -18.38
N LYS A 185 10.76 8.63 -17.59
CA LYS A 185 9.85 8.48 -16.43
C LYS A 185 10.03 9.55 -15.36
N LYS A 186 11.24 10.10 -15.21
CA LYS A 186 11.55 11.17 -14.24
C LYS A 186 11.23 12.58 -14.74
N LYS A 187 10.80 12.76 -16.00
CA LYS A 187 10.38 14.08 -16.52
C LYS A 187 8.99 14.49 -16.07
N GLU A 188 8.16 13.52 -15.72
CA GLU A 188 6.74 13.72 -15.40
C GLU A 188 6.48 13.18 -13.99
N ILE A 189 5.52 13.79 -13.31
CA ILE A 189 5.04 13.29 -12.02
C ILE A 189 4.34 11.94 -12.28
N PRO A 190 4.65 10.88 -11.50
CA PRO A 190 4.00 9.59 -11.68
C PRO A 190 2.48 9.69 -11.53
N SER A 191 1.74 9.11 -12.48
CA SER A 191 0.28 8.97 -12.39
C SER A 191 -0.11 8.12 -11.19
N ILE A 192 -1.06 8.57 -10.36
CA ILE A 192 -1.42 7.94 -9.07
C ILE A 192 -1.74 6.45 -9.23
N ASN A 193 -2.52 6.08 -10.24
CA ASN A 193 -2.89 4.69 -10.54
C ASN A 193 -1.73 3.77 -11.00
N LYS A 194 -0.53 4.32 -11.20
CA LYS A 194 0.68 3.56 -11.57
C LYS A 194 1.71 3.48 -10.45
N ILE A 195 1.46 4.16 -9.32
CA ILE A 195 2.37 4.17 -8.17
C ILE A 195 2.18 2.86 -7.40
N MET A 196 3.25 2.10 -7.24
CA MET A 196 3.23 0.83 -6.50
C MET A 196 3.26 1.08 -4.98
N LEU A 197 2.83 0.10 -4.17
CA LEU A 197 2.86 0.21 -2.71
C LEU A 197 4.20 0.67 -2.14
N SER A 198 5.33 0.19 -2.69
CA SER A 198 6.67 0.65 -2.28
C SER A 198 6.86 2.16 -2.42
N GLU A 199 6.44 2.67 -3.58
CA GLU A 199 6.58 4.07 -3.96
C GLU A 199 5.61 4.96 -3.17
N LEU A 200 4.42 4.46 -2.87
CA LEU A 200 3.46 5.13 -1.98
C LEU A 200 4.03 5.24 -0.56
N ILE A 201 4.57 4.15 0.00
CA ILE A 201 5.21 4.16 1.32
C ILE A 201 6.31 5.24 1.34
N ASP A 202 7.21 5.23 0.36
CA ASP A 202 8.29 6.23 0.25
C ASP A 202 7.74 7.66 0.16
N PHE A 203 6.68 7.90 -0.63
CA PHE A 203 6.03 9.21 -0.75
C PHE A 203 5.51 9.71 0.60
N TYR A 204 4.65 8.93 1.25
CA TYR A 204 3.99 9.36 2.48
C TYR A 204 5.03 9.56 3.60
N VAL A 205 6.10 8.75 3.65
CA VAL A 205 7.14 8.82 4.69
C VAL A 205 7.97 10.09 4.49
N ALA A 206 8.43 10.33 3.25
CA ALA A 206 9.23 11.49 2.92
C ALA A 206 8.48 12.81 3.19
N ASN A 207 7.18 12.84 2.92
CA ASN A 207 6.34 14.03 3.09
C ASN A 207 5.67 14.12 4.46
N LYS A 208 5.85 13.13 5.35
CA LYS A 208 5.26 13.07 6.69
C LYS A 208 3.73 13.27 6.72
N VAL A 209 3.04 12.87 5.67
CA VAL A 209 1.59 13.11 5.51
C VAL A 209 0.80 12.20 6.45
N ILE A 210 1.20 10.94 6.64
CA ILE A 210 0.46 10.00 7.52
C ILE A 210 1.38 8.99 8.21
N PHE A 211 2.01 9.34 9.36
CA PHE A 211 2.87 8.39 10.11
C PHE A 211 3.02 8.66 11.62
N LYS A 212 2.05 9.30 12.30
CA LYS A 212 2.19 9.46 13.77
C LYS A 212 2.27 8.12 14.51
N HIS A 213 1.66 7.07 13.96
CA HIS A 213 1.54 5.76 14.62
C HIS A 213 2.00 4.57 13.75
N PHE A 214 2.35 4.79 12.48
CA PHE A 214 2.85 3.77 11.56
C PHE A 214 4.36 3.90 11.42
N ASN A 215 5.10 2.80 11.52
CA ASN A 215 6.49 2.82 11.09
C ASN A 215 6.64 2.25 9.67
N GLN A 216 7.59 2.80 8.91
CA GLN A 216 7.88 2.35 7.55
C GLN A 216 8.16 0.83 7.50
N ALA A 217 8.80 0.29 8.53
CA ALA A 217 9.13 -1.13 8.61
C ALA A 217 7.89 -2.03 8.63
N GLU A 218 6.79 -1.61 9.25
CA GLU A 218 5.54 -2.36 9.32
C GLU A 218 4.82 -2.40 7.96
N LEU A 219 4.77 -1.28 7.25
CA LEU A 219 4.22 -1.26 5.89
C LEU A 219 5.05 -2.12 4.93
N GLU A 220 6.37 -2.11 5.12
CA GLU A 220 7.30 -2.97 4.40
C GLU A 220 7.07 -4.45 4.67
N VAL A 221 6.68 -4.85 5.89
CA VAL A 221 6.29 -6.24 6.19
C VAL A 221 5.07 -6.65 5.38
N ILE A 222 4.00 -5.84 5.35
CA ILE A 222 2.79 -6.12 4.56
C ILE A 222 3.16 -6.25 3.07
N ARG A 223 3.97 -5.33 2.54
CA ARG A 223 4.45 -5.37 1.16
C ARG A 223 5.23 -6.64 0.86
N ASN A 224 6.15 -7.02 1.76
CA ASN A 224 6.99 -8.20 1.58
C ASN A 224 6.17 -9.49 1.60
N TYR A 225 5.19 -9.62 2.50
CA TYR A 225 4.32 -10.79 2.51
C TYR A 225 3.44 -10.87 1.26
N ARG A 226 2.81 -9.76 0.82
CA ARG A 226 2.10 -9.68 -0.47
C ARG A 226 3.00 -10.13 -1.63
N ASN A 227 4.25 -9.67 -1.69
CA ASN A 227 5.15 -10.03 -2.78
C ASN A 227 5.61 -11.49 -2.71
N ASN A 228 5.82 -12.03 -1.50
CA ASN A 228 6.24 -13.41 -1.31
C ASN A 228 5.17 -14.41 -1.74
N VAL A 229 3.87 -14.06 -1.75
CA VAL A 229 2.81 -14.97 -2.20
C VAL A 229 2.89 -15.33 -3.68
N HIS A 230 3.54 -14.48 -4.50
CA HIS A 230 3.69 -14.68 -5.94
C HIS A 230 4.96 -15.46 -6.32
N LEU A 231 5.82 -15.76 -5.34
CA LEU A 231 7.08 -16.45 -5.58
C LEU A 231 6.90 -17.96 -5.40
N PHE A 232 7.20 -18.73 -6.44
CA PHE A 232 7.35 -20.18 -6.34
C PHE A 232 8.67 -20.50 -5.62
N GLY A 233 8.66 -20.46 -4.29
CA GLY A 233 9.84 -20.69 -3.46
C GLY A 233 9.52 -20.79 -1.97
N ASP A 234 10.47 -21.32 -1.20
CA ASP A 234 10.34 -21.45 0.25
C ASP A 234 10.59 -20.11 0.95
N LYS A 235 9.63 -19.19 0.82
CA LYS A 235 9.62 -17.93 1.55
C LYS A 235 8.51 -17.92 2.58
N MET A 236 8.84 -17.35 3.74
CA MET A 236 7.90 -17.17 4.85
C MET A 236 6.79 -16.19 4.45
N ILE A 237 5.55 -16.58 4.72
CA ILE A 237 4.33 -15.80 4.46
C ILE A 237 3.58 -15.52 5.77
N GLY A 238 4.28 -15.02 6.78
CA GLY A 238 3.72 -14.64 8.08
C GLY A 238 2.86 -15.70 8.77
N SER A 239 2.04 -15.24 9.72
CA SER A 239 1.10 -16.03 10.52
C SER A 239 -0.25 -15.32 10.64
N TYR A 240 -1.27 -16.01 11.15
CA TYR A 240 -2.57 -15.40 11.41
C TYR A 240 -2.53 -14.33 12.52
N ASP A 241 -1.63 -14.48 13.49
CA ASP A 241 -1.41 -13.46 14.52
C ASP A 241 -0.80 -12.20 13.91
N GLU A 242 0.13 -12.37 12.97
CA GLU A 242 0.68 -11.25 12.20
C GLU A 242 -0.39 -10.61 11.31
N ILE A 243 -1.26 -11.38 10.65
CA ILE A 243 -2.42 -10.80 9.93
C ILE A 243 -3.22 -9.91 10.88
N ASN A 244 -3.65 -10.41 12.05
CA ASN A 244 -4.44 -9.61 12.98
C ASN A 244 -3.71 -8.35 13.43
N LYS A 245 -2.42 -8.47 13.76
CA LYS A 245 -1.57 -7.33 14.12
C LYS A 245 -1.57 -6.30 12.99
N PHE A 246 -1.12 -6.67 11.80
CA PHE A 246 -0.98 -5.73 10.68
C PHE A 246 -2.33 -5.24 10.14
N SER A 247 -3.41 -5.97 10.36
CA SER A 247 -4.78 -5.52 10.11
C SER A 247 -5.20 -4.40 11.06
N LYS A 248 -4.93 -4.51 12.37
CA LYS A 248 -5.15 -3.39 13.32
C LYS A 248 -4.32 -2.18 12.93
N GLU A 249 -3.12 -2.45 12.43
CA GLU A 249 -2.30 -1.40 11.90
C GLU A 249 -3.04 -0.71 10.71
N VAL A 250 -3.35 -1.43 9.62
CA VAL A 250 -4.10 -0.83 8.49
C VAL A 250 -5.41 -0.14 8.92
N LEU A 251 -6.14 -0.68 9.90
CA LEU A 251 -7.33 -0.04 10.46
C LEU A 251 -7.03 1.33 11.09
N SER A 252 -5.96 1.43 11.89
CA SER A 252 -5.52 2.70 12.47
C SER A 252 -5.17 3.74 11.39
N LEU A 253 -4.55 3.28 10.29
CA LEU A 253 -4.27 4.13 9.13
C LEU A 253 -5.56 4.63 8.47
N LEU A 254 -6.54 3.75 8.25
CA LEU A 254 -7.84 4.11 7.66
C LEU A 254 -8.57 5.15 8.52
N ILE A 255 -8.59 4.98 9.84
CA ILE A 255 -9.17 5.96 10.79
C ILE A 255 -8.46 7.31 10.65
N SER A 256 -7.13 7.30 10.57
CA SER A 256 -6.32 8.51 10.39
C SER A 256 -6.62 9.20 9.05
N MET A 257 -6.79 8.46 7.96
CA MET A 257 -7.19 8.98 6.66
C MET A 257 -8.57 9.64 6.73
N ILE A 258 -9.57 8.96 7.31
CA ILE A 258 -10.93 9.47 7.46
C ILE A 258 -10.92 10.80 8.23
N ASN A 259 -10.21 10.87 9.36
CA ASN A 259 -10.10 12.09 10.16
C ASN A 259 -9.40 13.25 9.44
N GLN A 260 -8.64 12.95 8.39
CA GLN A 260 -7.94 13.93 7.58
C GLN A 260 -8.66 14.24 6.28
N LEU A 261 -9.83 13.67 5.98
CA LEU A 261 -10.56 14.08 4.78
C LEU A 261 -11.12 15.50 4.93
N PRO A 262 -11.23 16.26 3.83
CA PRO A 262 -11.91 17.54 3.85
C PRO A 262 -13.40 17.33 4.20
N PRO A 263 -14.07 18.31 4.84
CA PRO A 263 -15.49 18.21 5.13
C PRO A 263 -16.31 18.09 3.83
N LEU A 264 -17.41 17.34 3.89
CA LEU A 264 -18.37 17.29 2.79
C LEU A 264 -18.97 18.69 2.54
N PRO A 265 -19.01 19.17 1.29
CA PRO A 265 -19.70 20.41 0.95
C PRO A 265 -21.20 20.38 1.28
N GLU A 266 -21.75 21.54 1.64
CA GLU A 266 -23.14 21.70 2.11
C GLU A 266 -24.18 21.29 1.06
N GLU A 267 -23.84 21.42 -0.23
CA GLU A 267 -24.71 21.06 -1.36
C GLU A 267 -24.90 19.54 -1.54
N ILE A 268 -24.13 18.70 -0.86
CA ILE A 268 -24.24 17.25 -0.96
C ILE A 268 -25.43 16.76 -0.13
N ILE A 269 -26.38 16.10 -0.79
CA ILE A 269 -27.46 15.39 -0.11
C ILE A 269 -26.90 14.10 0.50
N ILE A 270 -26.79 14.08 1.83
CA ILE A 270 -26.33 12.92 2.61
C ILE A 270 -27.55 12.05 2.97
N LYS A 271 -27.43 10.74 2.73
CA LYS A 271 -28.47 9.77 3.12
C LYS A 271 -28.43 9.54 4.63
N GLU A 272 -29.58 9.35 5.26
CA GLU A 272 -29.69 9.01 6.69
C GLU A 272 -28.81 7.81 7.07
N SER A 273 -28.78 6.78 6.23
CA SER A 273 -27.94 5.59 6.44
C SER A 273 -26.44 5.90 6.55
N PHE A 274 -25.95 6.93 5.85
CA PHE A 274 -24.56 7.36 5.92
C PHE A 274 -24.28 8.07 7.25
N CYS A 275 -25.18 8.96 7.69
CA CYS A 275 -25.06 9.65 8.98
C CYS A 275 -25.06 8.65 10.14
N MET A 276 -25.99 7.69 10.13
CA MET A 276 -26.06 6.64 11.16
C MET A 276 -24.77 5.82 11.24
N GLU A 277 -24.18 5.49 10.09
CA GLU A 277 -22.93 4.74 10.03
C GLU A 277 -21.74 5.58 10.51
N GLN A 278 -21.70 6.86 10.13
CA GLN A 278 -20.72 7.81 10.65
C GLN A 278 -20.79 7.88 12.18
N ASP A 279 -21.98 8.09 12.75
CA ASP A 279 -22.17 8.18 14.21
C ASP A 279 -21.72 6.90 14.92
N ARG A 280 -22.05 5.73 14.34
CA ARG A 280 -21.62 4.42 14.87
C ARG A 280 -20.09 4.30 14.91
N LEU A 281 -19.41 4.62 13.81
CA LEU A 281 -17.95 4.51 13.69
C LEU A 281 -17.25 5.54 14.57
N MET A 282 -17.73 6.78 14.64
CA MET A 282 -17.16 7.82 15.50
C MET A 282 -17.28 7.46 16.98
N LYS A 283 -18.41 6.88 17.39
CA LYS A 283 -18.58 6.36 18.75
C LYS A 283 -17.58 5.23 19.05
N GLN A 284 -17.37 4.33 18.09
CA GLN A 284 -16.40 3.24 18.25
C GLN A 284 -14.96 3.76 18.35
N ILE A 285 -14.57 4.76 17.54
CA ILE A 285 -13.27 5.44 17.68
C ILE A 285 -13.14 6.04 19.08
N GLN A 286 -14.18 6.71 19.58
CA GLN A 286 -14.16 7.30 20.92
C GLN A 286 -13.99 6.22 22.00
N ASP A 287 -14.71 5.10 21.89
CA ASP A 287 -14.59 3.96 22.80
C ASP A 287 -13.18 3.34 22.78
N TRP A 288 -12.43 3.45 21.68
CA TRP A 288 -11.03 3.05 21.58
C TRP A 288 -10.05 4.10 22.09
N LYS A 289 -10.43 5.38 22.16
CA LYS A 289 -9.58 6.47 22.66
C LYS A 289 -9.77 6.75 24.15
N ASP A 290 -10.94 6.43 24.69
CA ASP A 290 -11.28 6.57 26.10
C ASP A 290 -10.44 5.59 26.94
N LYS A 291 -9.72 6.13 27.93
CA LYS A 291 -8.84 5.37 28.83
C LYS A 291 -9.60 4.76 30.01
#